data_AF-A0A1C3WNX2-F1
#
_entry.id   AF-A0A1C3WNX2-F1
#
_cell.length_a   1.000
_cell.length_b   1.000
_cell.length_c   1.000
_cell.angle_alpha   90.00
_cell.angle_beta   90.00
_cell.angle_gamma   90.00
#
_symmetry.space_group_name_H-M   'P 1'
#
loop_
_entity.id
_entity.type
_entity.pdbx_description
1 polymer ?
#
loop_
_entity_poly.entity_id
_entity_poly.type
_entity_poly.pdbx_seq_one_letter_code
_entity_poly.pdbx_strand_id
1 'polypeptide(L)' 'MKKSEAEKAIRSLSTTWFRSLPEAEKEHPSFGSFKSWMRSNGYGHYLDFRSTGGADEAAEWWFDQELKQTWRR' A
#
# COMPACT_ATOMS: atom_id res chain seq x y z
N MET A 1 -15.79 3.26 0.31
CA MET A 1 -15.32 1.88 0.63
C MET A 1 -15.20 1.67 2.13
N LYS A 2 -15.39 0.45 2.66
CA LYS A 2 -15.20 0.16 4.09
C LYS A 2 -13.70 0.03 4.40
N LYS A 3 -13.25 0.61 5.53
CA LYS A 3 -11.85 0.58 5.97
C LYS A 3 -11.27 -0.84 6.03
N SER A 4 -12.02 -1.80 6.56
CA SER A 4 -11.57 -3.20 6.67
C SER A 4 -11.40 -3.91 5.32
N GLU A 5 -12.22 -3.56 4.33
CA GLU A 5 -12.08 -4.10 2.96
C GLU A 5 -10.87 -3.49 2.26
N ALA A 6 -10.67 -2.17 2.44
CA ALA A 6 -9.48 -1.48 1.97
C ALA A 6 -8.20 -2.05 2.59
N GLU A 7 -8.19 -2.30 3.90
CA GLU A 7 -7.05 -2.89 4.60
C GLU A 7 -6.63 -4.24 4.02
N LYS A 8 -7.58 -5.17 3.86
CA LYS A 8 -7.30 -6.50 3.29
C LYS A 8 -6.78 -6.40 1.86
N ALA A 9 -7.40 -5.56 1.04
CA ALA A 9 -6.99 -5.35 -0.33
C ALA A 9 -5.58 -4.75 -0.41
N ILE A 10 -5.30 -3.69 0.36
CA ILE A 10 -3.99 -3.04 0.40
C ILE A 10 -2.90 -4.01 0.83
N ARG A 11 -3.09 -4.81 1.88
CA ARG A 11 -2.11 -5.84 2.31
C ARG A 11 -1.81 -6.84 1.19
N SER A 12 -2.86 -7.40 0.58
CA SER A 12 -2.73 -8.36 -0.51
C SER A 12 -2.04 -7.76 -1.75
N LEU A 13 -2.40 -6.52 -2.10
CA LEU A 13 -1.80 -5.78 -3.21
C LEU A 13 -0.35 -5.39 -2.93
N SER A 14 0.02 -5.01 -1.70
CA SER A 14 1.40 -4.72 -1.30
C SER A 14 2.30 -5.92 -1.54
N THR A 15 1.88 -7.12 -1.11
CA THR A 15 2.63 -8.35 -1.35
C THR A 15 2.71 -8.69 -2.85
N THR A 16 1.61 -8.50 -3.59
CA THR A 16 1.56 -8.77 -5.03
C THR A 16 2.49 -7.85 -5.81
N TRP A 17 2.40 -6.55 -5.54
CA TRP A 17 3.26 -5.52 -6.11
C TRP A 17 4.72 -5.79 -5.77
N PHE A 18 5.04 -6.03 -4.49
CA PHE A 18 6.41 -6.31 -4.05
C PHE A 18 7.00 -7.53 -4.76
N ARG A 19 6.21 -8.59 -4.98
CA ARG A 19 6.67 -9.76 -5.76
C ARG A 19 6.95 -9.44 -7.21
N SER A 20 6.14 -8.55 -7.82
CA SER A 20 6.28 -8.13 -9.21
C SER A 20 7.45 -7.17 -9.46
N LEU A 21 8.00 -6.55 -8.42
CA LEU A 21 9.11 -5.62 -8.55
C LEU A 21 10.44 -6.33 -8.89
N PRO A 22 11.32 -5.67 -9.67
CA PRO A 22 12.71 -6.07 -9.81
C PRO A 22 13.47 -5.92 -8.48
N GLU A 23 14.57 -6.66 -8.31
CA GLU A 23 15.35 -6.69 -7.06
C GLU A 23 15.83 -5.30 -6.59
N ALA A 24 16.25 -4.44 -7.53
CA ALA A 24 16.66 -3.07 -7.22
C ALA A 24 15.55 -2.22 -6.57
N GLU A 25 14.27 -2.44 -6.94
CA GLU A 25 13.14 -1.74 -6.34
C GLU A 25 12.67 -2.40 -5.03
N LYS A 26 12.96 -3.69 -4.84
CA LYS A 26 12.70 -4.43 -3.59
C LYS A 26 13.61 -3.99 -2.44
N GLU A 27 14.77 -3.41 -2.73
CA GLU A 27 15.67 -2.83 -1.71
C GLU A 27 15.08 -1.55 -1.08
N HIS A 28 14.36 -0.75 -1.89
CA HIS A 28 13.75 0.51 -1.45
C HIS A 28 12.27 0.63 -1.85
N PRO A 29 11.39 -0.27 -1.35
CA PRO A 29 9.98 -0.21 -1.66
C PRO A 29 9.38 1.05 -1.03
N SER A 30 8.90 1.96 -1.87
CA SER A 30 8.33 3.25 -1.45
C SER A 30 6.82 3.22 -1.58
N PHE A 31 6.10 3.69 -0.56
CA PHE A 31 4.63 3.75 -0.60
C PHE A 31 4.11 4.61 -1.77
N GLY A 32 4.83 5.69 -2.13
CA GLY A 32 4.50 6.50 -3.31
C GLY A 32 4.48 5.71 -4.62
N SER A 33 5.46 4.83 -4.83
CA SER A 33 5.52 3.96 -6.02
C SER A 33 4.39 2.94 -6.02
N PHE A 34 4.11 2.34 -4.86
CA PHE A 34 2.97 1.43 -4.69
C PHE A 34 1.63 2.11 -4.97
N LYS A 35 1.43 3.33 -4.46
CA LYS A 35 0.23 4.15 -4.70
C LYS A 35 0.05 4.50 -6.18
N SER A 36 1.14 4.85 -6.87
CA SER A 36 1.12 5.09 -8.31
C SER A 36 0.72 3.83 -9.07
N TRP A 37 1.31 2.69 -8.71
CA TRP A 37 0.98 1.38 -9.28
C TRP A 37 -0.49 1.00 -9.04
N MET A 38 -1.01 1.21 -7.83
CA MET A 38 -2.43 0.96 -7.51
C MET A 38 -3.35 1.81 -8.40
N ARG A 39 -3.06 3.10 -8.56
CA ARG A 39 -3.85 3.98 -9.43
C ARG A 39 -3.79 3.53 -10.89
N SER A 40 -2.61 3.16 -11.37
CA SER A 40 -2.41 2.67 -12.75
C SER A 40 -3.14 1.34 -13.01
N ASN A 41 -3.31 0.49 -12.01
CA ASN A 41 -4.00 -0.80 -12.12
C ASN A 41 -5.50 -0.71 -11.77
N GLY A 42 -6.05 0.49 -11.57
CA GLY A 42 -7.47 0.69 -11.25
C GLY A 42 -7.84 0.45 -9.78
N TYR A 43 -6.87 0.19 -8.91
CA TYR A 43 -7.05 0.00 -7.46
C TYR A 43 -7.08 1.31 -6.66
N GLY A 44 -7.04 2.48 -7.30
CA GLY A 44 -7.04 3.78 -6.62
C GLY A 44 -8.24 4.02 -5.70
N HIS A 45 -9.37 3.36 -5.95
CA HIS A 45 -10.58 3.43 -5.13
C HIS A 45 -10.41 2.81 -3.73
N TYR A 46 -9.43 1.92 -3.54
CA TYR A 46 -9.04 1.41 -2.22
C TYR A 46 -8.34 2.45 -1.35
N LEU A 47 -7.93 3.59 -1.92
CA LEU A 47 -7.35 4.73 -1.20
C LEU A 47 -8.36 5.87 -0.95
N ASP A 48 -9.63 5.67 -1.27
CA ASP A 48 -10.71 6.67 -1.14
C ASP A 48 -11.67 6.36 0.03
N PHE A 49 -11.23 5.61 1.03
CA PHE A 49 -12.07 5.31 2.20
C PHE A 49 -12.08 6.45 3.22
N ARG A 50 -13.22 6.67 3.86
CA ARG A 50 -13.33 7.66 4.92
C ARG A 50 -12.58 7.17 6.17
N SER A 51 -11.51 7.87 6.55
CA SER A 51 -10.67 7.62 7.73
C SER A 51 -10.39 8.93 8.45
N THR A 52 -10.44 8.92 9.78
CA THR A 52 -10.20 10.12 10.62
C THR A 52 -8.78 10.69 10.45
N GLY A 53 -7.78 9.85 10.17
CA GLY A 53 -6.38 10.25 9.90
C GLY A 53 -6.01 10.32 8.41
N GLY A 54 -6.99 10.28 7.51
CA GLY A 54 -6.74 10.17 6.07
C GLY A 54 -6.54 8.72 5.62
N ALA A 55 -6.99 8.43 4.39
CA ALA A 55 -6.88 7.10 3.80
C ALA A 55 -5.43 6.72 3.49
N ASP A 56 -4.63 7.73 3.11
CA ASP A 56 -3.24 7.57 2.70
C ASP A 56 -2.34 7.16 3.86
N GLU A 57 -2.48 7.82 5.01
CA GLU A 57 -1.69 7.52 6.21
C GLU A 57 -1.98 6.10 6.73
N ALA A 58 -3.26 5.70 6.72
CA ALA A 58 -3.64 4.34 7.09
C ALA A 58 -3.10 3.30 6.08
N ALA A 59 -3.16 3.61 4.78
CA ALA A 59 -2.65 2.75 3.72
C ALA A 59 -1.13 2.58 3.79
N GLU A 60 -0.39 3.67 4.03
CA GLU A 60 1.05 3.66 4.27
C GLU A 60 1.38 2.77 5.47
N TRP A 61 0.67 2.96 6.59
CA TRP A 61 0.90 2.17 7.79
C TRP A 61 0.66 0.67 7.60
N TRP A 62 -0.33 0.28 6.78
CA TRP A 62 -0.57 -1.12 6.42
C TRP A 62 0.48 -1.67 5.46
N PHE A 63 0.95 -0.86 4.51
CA PHE A 63 2.02 -1.21 3.59
C PHE A 63 3.33 -1.48 4.33
N ASP A 64 3.72 -0.60 5.25
CA ASP A 64 4.93 -0.77 6.06
C ASP A 64 4.87 -2.02 6.94
N GLN A 65 3.70 -2.32 7.52
CA GLN A 65 3.50 -3.55 8.30
C GLN A 65 3.66 -4.81 7.44
N GLU A 66 3.04 -4.83 6.25
CA GLU A 66 3.06 -6.00 5.38
C GLU A 66 4.47 -6.28 4.83
N LEU A 67 5.18 -5.23 4.43
CA LEU A 67 6.55 -5.34 3.92
C LEU A 67 7.62 -5.33 5.02
N LYS A 68 7.20 -5.37 6.30
CA LYS A 68 8.07 -5.30 7.48
C LYS A 68 9.05 -4.12 7.42
N GLN A 69 8.61 -2.99 6.88
CA GLN A 69 9.34 -1.73 6.78
C GLN A 69 9.13 -0.83 8.01
N THR A 70 8.46 -1.32 9.06
CA THR A 70 8.18 -0.57 10.30
C THR A 70 9.41 -0.09 11.07
N TRP A 71 10.63 -0.53 10.68
CA TRP A 71 11.91 -0.10 11.26
C TRP A 71 12.46 1.19 10.64
N ARG A 72 11.90 1.69 9.53
CA ARG A 72 12.31 2.94 8.87
C ARG A 72 11.68 4.20 9.49
N ARG A 73 10.86 4.05 10.52
CA ARG A 73 10.09 5.13 11.15
C ARG A 73 10.59 5.43 12.56
#